data_AF-A0A955XWE3-F1
#
_entry.id   AF-A0A955XWE3-F1
#
_cell.length_a   1.000
_cell.length_b   1.000
_cell.length_c   1.000
_cell.angle_alpha   90.00
_cell.angle_beta   90.00
_cell.angle_gamma   90.00
#
_symmetry.space_group_name_H-M   'P 1'
#
loop_
_entity.id
_entity.type
_entity.pdbx_description
1 polymer ?
#
loop_
_entity_poly.entity_id
_entity_poly.type
_entity_poly.pdbx_seq_one_letter_code
_entity_poly.pdbx_strand_id
1 'polypeptide(L)'
;LHEMVRADRAIQVLLDWAQDRDDTLIVVTADHETGGFGFSYSRYHVPEPREVDGSGFDGVQYAPNFNFGPVEVLDRLWAQNDSYAAILSRLDAAEEQTPEVLRAIVEEVTGFTLTEEQAVAILAREPNHYRIEGHSYLDAEDWPEVHDFEAFYPFSEDTRASLLARALGEQQSVTWSTGTHTSTPVELLALGPDSVTALFNGLMHHAEVGQTLLRIVGGQP
;
A
#
# COMPACT_ATOMS: atom_id res chain seq x y z
N LEU A 1 5.49 1.09 -2.69
CA LEU A 1 6.86 0.55 -2.83
C LEU A 1 7.92 1.66 -2.94
N HIS A 2 7.87 2.52 -3.96
CA HIS A 2 8.86 3.61 -4.14
C HIS A 2 9.06 4.49 -2.89
N GLU A 3 7.98 4.85 -2.19
CA GLU A 3 8.07 5.62 -0.94
C GLU A 3 8.74 4.83 0.20
N MET A 4 8.56 3.51 0.27
CA MET A 4 9.27 2.66 1.25
C MET A 4 10.77 2.65 0.97
N VAL A 5 11.18 2.57 -0.31
CA VAL A 5 12.59 2.64 -0.71
C VAL A 5 13.18 4.02 -0.43
N ARG A 6 12.39 5.09 -0.58
CA ARG A 6 12.82 6.45 -0.21
C ARG A 6 13.03 6.57 1.30
N ALA A 7 12.10 6.07 2.10
CA ALA A 7 12.21 6.06 3.56
C ALA A 7 13.42 5.23 4.03
N ASP A 8 13.61 4.04 3.47
CA ASP A 8 14.75 3.16 3.75
C ASP A 8 16.10 3.85 3.49
N ARG A 9 16.24 4.56 2.36
CA ARG A 9 17.44 5.37 2.09
C ARG A 9 17.67 6.46 3.12
N ALA A 10 16.62 7.11 3.61
CA ALA A 10 16.74 8.12 4.66
C ALA A 10 17.15 7.49 5.99
N ILE A 11 16.61 6.32 6.33
CA ILE A 11 17.01 5.53 7.50
C ILE A 11 18.49 5.16 7.39
N GLN A 12 18.96 4.67 6.24
CA GLN A 12 20.36 4.33 6.02
C GLN A 12 21.31 5.51 6.31
N VAL A 13 20.94 6.73 5.91
CA VAL A 13 21.73 7.94 6.23
C VAL A 13 21.84 8.15 7.75
N LEU A 14 20.76 7.92 8.50
CA LEU A 14 20.77 8.03 9.97
C LEU A 14 21.64 6.94 10.60
N LEU A 15 21.56 5.71 10.08
CA LEU A 15 22.35 4.58 10.54
C LEU A 15 23.85 4.81 10.32
N ASP A 16 24.23 5.24 9.11
CA ASP A 16 25.63 5.54 8.77
C ASP A 16 26.21 6.66 9.64
N TRP A 17 25.40 7.66 9.96
CA TRP A 17 25.80 8.75 10.84
C TRP A 17 25.98 8.31 12.31
N ALA A 18 25.17 7.37 12.77
CA ALA A 18 25.15 6.93 14.17
C ALA A 18 26.04 5.72 14.49
N GLN A 19 26.57 5.02 13.49
CA GLN A 19 27.22 3.69 13.66
C GLN A 19 28.34 3.64 14.71
N ASP A 20 29.10 4.73 14.92
CA ASP A 20 30.22 4.80 15.86
C ASP A 20 29.89 5.61 17.13
N ARG A 21 28.60 5.87 17.39
CA ARG A 21 28.13 6.71 18.50
C ARG A 21 27.50 5.86 19.59
N ASP A 22 27.90 6.08 20.84
CA ASP A 22 27.31 5.47 22.04
C ASP A 22 26.40 6.44 22.81
N ASP A 23 26.15 7.62 22.27
CA ASP A 23 25.36 8.70 22.86
C ASP A 23 24.06 8.99 22.09
N THR A 24 23.69 8.10 21.17
CA THR A 24 22.63 8.33 20.19
C THR A 24 21.59 7.22 20.24
N LEU A 25 20.31 7.60 20.26
CA LEU A 25 19.17 6.71 20.09
C LEU A 25 18.45 7.08 18.80
N ILE A 26 18.23 6.10 17.93
CA ILE A 26 17.36 6.19 16.76
C ILE A 26 16.12 5.35 17.05
N VAL A 27 14.94 5.95 16.86
CA VAL A 27 13.66 5.24 16.89
C VAL A 27 12.97 5.41 15.54
N VAL A 28 12.63 4.31 14.90
CA VAL A 28 11.87 4.25 13.65
C VAL A 28 10.54 3.55 13.93
N THR A 29 9.43 4.20 13.59
CA THR A 29 8.08 3.66 13.74
C THR A 29 7.18 4.28 12.67
N ALA A 30 5.98 3.74 12.48
CA ALA A 30 4.89 4.43 11.80
C ALA A 30 3.95 5.11 12.81
N ASP A 31 3.08 6.00 12.35
CA ASP A 31 1.99 6.58 13.13
C ASP A 31 0.72 5.72 13.08
N HIS A 32 0.47 5.07 11.94
CA HIS A 32 -0.57 4.06 11.72
C HIS A 32 -0.31 3.26 10.43
N GLU A 33 -1.12 2.23 10.16
CA GLU A 33 -1.21 1.59 8.85
C GLU A 33 -2.29 2.29 7.99
N THR A 34 -2.12 2.27 6.67
CA THR A 34 -3.04 2.91 5.72
C THR A 34 -3.44 1.96 4.59
N GLY A 35 -4.74 1.84 4.37
CA GLY A 35 -5.34 1.11 3.25
C GLY A 35 -5.71 -0.35 3.53
N GLY A 36 -5.25 -0.91 4.66
CA GLY A 36 -5.38 -2.33 4.95
C GLY A 36 -4.76 -3.17 3.82
N PHE A 37 -3.53 -2.82 3.46
CA PHE A 37 -2.76 -3.41 2.39
C PHE A 37 -2.42 -4.87 2.68
N GLY A 38 -2.45 -5.71 1.65
CA GLY A 38 -1.91 -7.06 1.75
C GLY A 38 -1.57 -7.69 0.41
N PHE A 39 -0.47 -8.43 0.35
CA PHE A 39 -0.30 -9.45 -0.67
C PHE A 39 -1.13 -10.68 -0.31
N SER A 40 -1.90 -11.20 -1.26
CA SER A 40 -2.83 -12.30 -1.03
C SER A 40 -2.80 -13.31 -2.17
N TYR A 41 -3.02 -14.59 -1.84
CA TYR A 41 -3.17 -15.63 -2.85
C TYR A 41 -4.51 -15.46 -3.58
N SER A 42 -4.58 -15.92 -4.81
CA SER A 42 -5.78 -15.77 -5.63
C SER A 42 -6.02 -16.98 -6.54
N ARG A 43 -7.19 -16.98 -7.18
CA ARG A 43 -7.52 -17.90 -8.27
C ARG A 43 -7.03 -17.41 -9.65
N TYR A 44 -6.41 -16.24 -9.71
CA TYR A 44 -5.96 -15.62 -10.94
C TYR A 44 -4.68 -16.32 -11.43
N HIS A 45 -4.69 -16.89 -12.63
CA HIS A 45 -3.55 -17.60 -13.22
C HIS A 45 -2.86 -18.60 -12.26
N VAL A 46 -3.61 -19.61 -11.80
CA VAL A 46 -3.03 -20.71 -11.01
C VAL A 46 -1.88 -21.36 -11.80
N PRO A 47 -0.69 -21.57 -11.22
CA PRO A 47 0.44 -22.16 -11.94
C PRO A 47 0.15 -23.58 -12.44
N GLU A 48 0.58 -23.88 -13.66
CA GLU A 48 0.49 -25.22 -14.21
C GLU A 48 1.35 -26.22 -13.41
N PRO A 49 0.92 -27.49 -13.32
CA PRO A 49 1.72 -28.56 -12.72
C PRO A 49 3.12 -28.65 -13.34
N ARG A 50 4.14 -28.85 -12.49
CA ARG A 50 5.52 -29.03 -12.94
C ARG A 50 6.24 -30.15 -12.20
N GLU A 51 7.18 -30.77 -12.88
CA GLU A 51 8.11 -31.71 -12.26
C GLU A 51 9.05 -30.97 -11.30
N VAL A 52 9.33 -31.60 -10.16
CA VAL A 52 10.29 -31.11 -9.17
C VAL A 52 11.07 -32.29 -8.60
N ASP A 53 12.32 -32.04 -8.21
CA ASP A 53 13.16 -33.07 -7.61
C ASP A 53 12.72 -33.36 -6.16
N GLY A 54 12.87 -34.63 -5.75
CA GLY A 54 12.73 -35.08 -4.37
C GLY A 54 11.74 -36.23 -4.22
N SER A 55 12.06 -37.18 -3.34
CA SER A 55 11.27 -38.40 -3.13
C SER A 55 9.82 -38.17 -2.67
N GLY A 56 9.49 -36.94 -2.24
CA GLY A 56 8.11 -36.54 -1.94
C GLY A 56 7.23 -36.32 -3.17
N PHE A 57 7.82 -36.27 -4.36
CA PHE A 57 7.15 -36.04 -5.65
C PHE A 57 7.31 -37.23 -6.61
N ASP A 58 7.72 -38.41 -6.10
CA ASP A 58 7.85 -39.61 -6.92
C ASP A 58 6.50 -40.01 -7.53
N GLY A 59 6.37 -39.84 -8.84
CA GLY A 59 5.14 -40.11 -9.58
C GLY A 59 4.03 -39.07 -9.39
N VAL A 60 4.33 -37.89 -8.81
CA VAL A 60 3.36 -36.81 -8.60
C VAL A 60 3.97 -35.45 -8.92
N GLN A 61 3.31 -34.66 -9.77
CA GLN A 61 3.74 -33.30 -10.09
C GLN A 61 3.47 -32.31 -8.95
N TYR A 62 4.30 -31.26 -8.85
CA TYR A 62 4.00 -30.11 -8.01
C TYR A 62 2.95 -29.22 -8.69
N ALA A 63 1.75 -29.20 -8.12
CA ALA A 63 0.59 -28.46 -8.63
C ALA A 63 -0.08 -27.67 -7.49
N PRO A 64 0.26 -26.38 -7.31
CA PRO A 64 -0.40 -25.51 -6.33
C PRO A 64 -1.91 -25.37 -6.62
N ASN A 65 -2.74 -25.35 -5.59
CA ASN A 65 -4.18 -25.13 -5.75
C ASN A 65 -4.53 -23.66 -6.12
N PHE A 66 -3.63 -22.72 -5.86
CA PHE A 66 -3.83 -21.29 -6.00
C PHE A 66 -2.57 -20.60 -6.54
N ASN A 67 -2.74 -19.37 -7.03
CA ASN A 67 -1.64 -18.47 -7.29
C ASN A 67 -1.24 -17.77 -5.98
N PHE A 68 -0.03 -18.03 -5.49
CA PHE A 68 0.50 -17.44 -4.25
C PHE A 68 1.24 -16.10 -4.45
N GLY A 69 1.21 -15.54 -5.65
CA GLY A 69 1.94 -14.33 -6.01
C GLY A 69 3.38 -14.63 -6.44
N PRO A 70 3.69 -14.60 -7.75
CA PRO A 70 5.06 -14.75 -8.22
C PRO A 70 5.91 -13.56 -7.78
N VAL A 71 7.17 -13.80 -7.40
CA VAL A 71 8.07 -12.76 -6.87
C VAL A 71 8.36 -11.66 -7.89
N GLU A 72 8.25 -11.98 -9.18
CA GLU A 72 8.39 -11.06 -10.32
C GLU A 72 7.35 -9.92 -10.30
N VAL A 73 6.25 -10.09 -9.55
CA VAL A 73 5.29 -9.00 -9.31
C VAL A 73 5.96 -7.82 -8.60
N LEU A 74 6.92 -8.07 -7.69
CA LEU A 74 7.64 -7.00 -6.99
C LEU A 74 8.45 -6.15 -7.98
N ASP A 75 9.10 -6.78 -8.95
CA ASP A 75 9.84 -6.09 -10.01
C ASP A 75 8.89 -5.26 -10.89
N ARG A 76 7.69 -5.76 -11.18
CA ARG A 76 6.66 -5.00 -11.94
C ARG A 76 6.14 -3.81 -11.15
N LEU A 77 5.87 -3.97 -9.85
CA LEU A 77 5.48 -2.86 -8.97
C LEU A 77 6.59 -1.80 -8.87
N TRP A 78 7.85 -2.22 -8.90
CA TRP A 78 9.00 -1.31 -8.96
C TRP A 78 9.12 -0.61 -10.32
N ALA A 79 8.81 -1.30 -11.41
CA ALA A 79 8.88 -0.77 -12.77
C ALA A 79 7.81 0.29 -13.09
N GLN A 80 6.77 0.42 -12.25
CA GLN A 80 5.82 1.52 -12.34
C GLN A 80 6.57 2.87 -12.31
N ASN A 81 6.39 3.66 -13.37
CA ASN A 81 7.23 4.84 -13.63
C ASN A 81 6.61 6.17 -13.17
N ASP A 82 5.33 6.17 -12.80
CA ASP A 82 4.63 7.33 -12.23
C ASP A 82 3.50 6.90 -11.28
N SER A 83 2.93 7.83 -10.53
CA SER A 83 1.88 7.59 -9.53
C SER A 83 0.49 7.44 -10.14
N TYR A 84 -0.45 6.84 -9.41
CA TYR A 84 -1.87 6.88 -9.80
C TYR A 84 -2.40 8.30 -9.87
N ALA A 85 -1.93 9.22 -9.00
CA ALA A 85 -2.29 10.63 -9.10
C ALA A 85 -1.88 11.25 -10.45
N ALA A 86 -0.73 10.86 -11.00
CA ALA A 86 -0.29 11.29 -12.32
C ALA A 86 -1.12 10.65 -13.45
N ILE A 87 -1.50 9.37 -13.33
CA ILE A 87 -2.44 8.73 -14.25
C ILE A 87 -3.75 9.52 -14.31
N LEU A 88 -4.33 9.84 -13.16
CA LEU A 88 -5.58 10.60 -13.07
C LEU A 88 -5.41 12.03 -13.60
N SER A 89 -4.30 12.70 -13.28
CA SER A 89 -4.00 14.03 -13.81
C SER A 89 -3.87 14.03 -15.34
N ARG A 90 -3.26 12.99 -15.92
CA ARG A 90 -3.17 12.82 -17.38
C ARG A 90 -4.52 12.55 -18.02
N LEU A 91 -5.36 11.74 -17.37
CA LEU A 91 -6.73 11.49 -17.82
C LEU A 91 -7.56 12.78 -17.77
N ASP A 92 -7.50 13.53 -16.68
CA ASP A 92 -8.26 14.77 -16.49
C ASP A 92 -7.85 15.86 -17.50
N ALA A 93 -6.60 15.84 -17.95
CA ALA A 93 -6.06 16.73 -18.97
C ALA A 93 -6.31 16.24 -20.42
N ALA A 94 -6.85 15.04 -20.62
CA ALA A 94 -7.15 14.52 -21.95
C ALA A 94 -8.37 15.21 -22.58
N GLU A 95 -8.44 15.23 -23.92
CA GLU A 95 -9.59 15.78 -24.64
C GLU A 95 -10.87 15.00 -24.35
N GLU A 96 -10.75 13.68 -24.23
CA GLU A 96 -11.84 12.79 -23.87
C GLU A 96 -11.39 11.85 -22.75
N GLN A 97 -12.26 11.68 -21.74
CA GLN A 97 -12.02 10.81 -20.60
C GLN A 97 -12.70 9.46 -20.83
N THR A 98 -12.24 8.71 -21.82
CA THR A 98 -12.84 7.43 -22.20
C THR A 98 -12.12 6.24 -21.54
N PRO A 99 -12.78 5.06 -21.47
CA PRO A 99 -12.14 3.82 -21.03
C PRO A 99 -10.84 3.52 -21.79
N GLU A 100 -10.82 3.72 -23.11
CA GLU A 100 -9.64 3.46 -23.95
C GLU A 100 -8.45 4.37 -23.58
N VAL A 101 -8.72 5.65 -23.32
CA VAL A 101 -7.69 6.61 -22.88
C VAL A 101 -7.14 6.20 -21.51
N LEU A 102 -8.02 5.86 -20.56
CA LEU A 102 -7.59 5.39 -19.24
C LEU A 102 -6.73 4.12 -19.33
N ARG A 103 -7.17 3.12 -20.11
CA ARG A 103 -6.46 1.86 -20.31
C ARG A 103 -5.05 2.09 -20.86
N ALA A 104 -4.93 2.96 -21.88
CA ALA A 104 -3.65 3.29 -22.48
C ALA A 104 -2.68 3.95 -21.49
N ILE A 105 -3.15 4.93 -20.71
CA ILE A 105 -2.32 5.61 -19.70
C ILE A 105 -1.89 4.62 -18.60
N VAL A 106 -2.81 3.77 -18.12
CA VAL A 106 -2.51 2.79 -17.06
C VAL A 106 -1.48 1.77 -17.53
N GLU A 107 -1.61 1.23 -18.73
CA GLU A 107 -0.65 0.29 -19.29
C GLU A 107 0.74 0.93 -19.45
N GLU A 108 0.80 2.15 -19.97
CA GLU A 108 2.04 2.91 -20.13
C GLU A 108 2.77 3.16 -18.80
N VAL A 109 2.01 3.55 -17.76
CA VAL A 109 2.59 3.95 -16.47
C VAL A 109 2.95 2.75 -15.60
N THR A 110 2.10 1.73 -15.60
CA THR A 110 2.16 0.64 -14.62
C THR A 110 2.67 -0.68 -15.20
N GLY A 111 2.59 -0.88 -16.51
CA GLY A 111 2.84 -2.18 -17.15
C GLY A 111 1.80 -3.26 -16.78
N PHE A 112 0.68 -2.87 -16.19
CA PHE A 112 -0.51 -3.70 -15.97
C PHE A 112 -1.65 -3.21 -16.86
N THR A 113 -2.53 -4.12 -17.26
CA THR A 113 -3.60 -3.81 -18.22
C THR A 113 -4.96 -3.78 -17.55
N LEU A 114 -5.83 -2.86 -17.96
CA LEU A 114 -7.24 -2.87 -17.59
C LEU A 114 -8.08 -3.52 -18.71
N THR A 115 -9.09 -4.30 -18.34
CA THR A 115 -10.17 -4.64 -19.28
C THR A 115 -11.04 -3.41 -19.56
N GLU A 116 -11.87 -3.50 -20.60
CA GLU A 116 -12.84 -2.45 -20.91
C GLU A 116 -13.82 -2.24 -19.76
N GLU A 117 -14.33 -3.34 -19.20
CA GLU A 117 -15.29 -3.32 -18.09
C GLU A 117 -14.68 -2.70 -16.82
N GLN A 118 -13.41 -2.99 -16.54
CA GLN A 118 -12.71 -2.38 -15.40
C GLN A 118 -12.54 -0.88 -15.59
N ALA A 119 -12.16 -0.44 -16.78
CA ALA A 119 -11.98 0.99 -17.08
C ALA A 119 -13.32 1.75 -17.05
N VAL A 120 -14.39 1.17 -17.59
CA VAL A 120 -15.75 1.72 -17.45
C VAL A 120 -16.16 1.85 -15.99
N ALA A 121 -15.92 0.82 -15.17
CA ALA A 121 -16.25 0.87 -13.74
C ALA A 121 -15.45 1.94 -12.97
N ILE A 122 -14.18 2.15 -13.30
CA ILE A 122 -13.35 3.20 -12.67
C ILE A 122 -13.85 4.62 -13.00
N LEU A 123 -14.42 4.81 -14.20
CA LEU A 123 -14.95 6.10 -14.66
C LEU A 123 -16.41 6.33 -14.23
N ALA A 124 -17.08 5.30 -13.71
CA ALA A 124 -18.47 5.38 -13.29
C ALA A 124 -18.61 6.27 -12.04
N ARG A 125 -19.76 6.94 -11.95
CA ARG A 125 -20.08 7.89 -10.88
C ARG A 125 -21.48 7.62 -10.33
N GLU A 126 -21.65 7.89 -9.05
CA GLU A 126 -22.90 7.73 -8.31
C GLU A 126 -23.23 9.00 -7.50
N PRO A 127 -24.49 9.20 -7.07
CA PRO A 127 -24.81 10.26 -6.12
C PRO A 127 -24.04 10.06 -4.80
N ASN A 128 -23.52 11.13 -4.21
CA ASN A 128 -22.86 11.03 -2.90
C ASN A 128 -23.89 10.76 -1.79
N HIS A 129 -24.01 9.50 -1.36
CA HIS A 129 -24.92 9.08 -0.30
C HIS A 129 -24.54 9.60 1.09
N TYR A 130 -23.31 10.11 1.26
CA TYR A 130 -22.75 10.62 2.50
C TYR A 130 -22.58 12.14 2.48
N ARG A 131 -23.28 12.84 1.59
CA ARG A 131 -23.09 14.28 1.41
C ARG A 131 -23.41 15.08 2.68
N ILE A 132 -22.48 15.97 3.06
CA ILE A 132 -22.65 16.95 4.13
C ILE A 132 -22.29 18.33 3.58
N GLU A 133 -23.29 19.21 3.48
CA GLU A 133 -23.12 20.57 2.97
C GLU A 133 -22.07 21.34 3.77
N GLY A 134 -21.09 21.94 3.07
CA GLY A 134 -19.99 22.68 3.68
C GLY A 134 -18.90 21.83 4.34
N HIS A 135 -18.95 20.50 4.26
CA HIS A 135 -17.87 19.64 4.75
C HIS A 135 -16.67 19.63 3.80
N SER A 136 -15.45 19.71 4.33
CA SER A 136 -14.22 19.86 3.53
C SER A 136 -13.94 18.72 2.55
N TYR A 137 -14.50 17.53 2.80
CA TYR A 137 -14.31 16.35 1.95
C TYR A 137 -15.61 15.80 1.37
N LEU A 138 -16.77 16.09 1.97
CA LEU A 138 -18.02 15.36 1.73
C LEU A 138 -19.12 16.22 1.10
N ASP A 139 -18.79 17.41 0.60
CA ASP A 139 -19.81 18.31 0.02
C ASP A 139 -20.13 18.00 -1.46
N ALA A 140 -19.31 17.19 -2.14
CA ALA A 140 -19.54 16.86 -3.55
C ALA A 140 -20.94 16.22 -3.76
N GLU A 141 -21.62 16.59 -4.85
CA GLU A 141 -22.94 16.06 -5.18
C GLU A 141 -22.88 14.64 -5.75
N ASP A 142 -21.83 14.33 -6.52
CA ASP A 142 -21.51 13.01 -7.05
C ASP A 142 -20.20 12.47 -6.49
N TRP A 143 -19.97 11.19 -6.70
CA TRP A 143 -18.84 10.43 -6.18
C TRP A 143 -18.39 9.37 -7.20
N PRO A 144 -17.10 8.96 -7.22
CA PRO A 144 -16.70 7.76 -7.95
C PRO A 144 -17.45 6.54 -7.40
N GLU A 145 -17.96 5.67 -8.27
CA GLU A 145 -18.80 4.54 -7.85
C GLU A 145 -18.00 3.47 -7.10
N VAL A 146 -18.36 3.20 -5.83
CA VAL A 146 -17.66 2.22 -4.98
C VAL A 146 -18.61 1.14 -4.49
N HIS A 147 -18.44 -0.10 -4.98
CA HIS A 147 -19.37 -1.18 -4.66
C HIS A 147 -19.21 -1.80 -3.26
N ASP A 148 -17.98 -1.91 -2.73
CA ASP A 148 -17.75 -2.50 -1.41
C ASP A 148 -17.08 -1.50 -0.48
N PHE A 149 -17.62 -1.39 0.73
CA PHE A 149 -17.09 -0.54 1.80
C PHE A 149 -17.04 0.95 1.43
N GLU A 150 -18.01 1.45 0.64
CA GLU A 150 -18.12 2.84 0.15
C GLU A 150 -17.80 3.89 1.24
N ALA A 151 -18.37 3.74 2.45
CA ALA A 151 -18.16 4.64 3.58
C ALA A 151 -16.68 4.83 3.99
N PHE A 152 -15.80 3.92 3.58
CA PHE A 152 -14.36 3.93 3.88
C PHE A 152 -13.51 4.55 2.77
N TYR A 153 -14.13 5.19 1.78
CA TYR A 153 -13.47 5.95 0.71
C TYR A 153 -13.96 7.42 0.69
N PRO A 154 -13.62 8.22 1.72
CA PRO A 154 -14.18 9.56 1.93
C PRO A 154 -13.48 10.67 1.13
N PHE A 155 -12.54 10.34 0.24
CA PHE A 155 -11.66 11.30 -0.42
C PHE A 155 -12.05 11.56 -1.89
N SER A 156 -13.33 11.80 -2.18
CA SER A 156 -13.91 12.24 -3.47
C SER A 156 -13.10 11.76 -4.70
N GLU A 157 -12.50 12.67 -5.48
CA GLU A 157 -11.72 12.33 -6.69
C GLU A 157 -10.53 11.39 -6.44
N ASP A 158 -9.89 11.45 -5.28
CA ASP A 158 -8.78 10.54 -4.95
C ASP A 158 -9.26 9.08 -4.81
N THR A 159 -10.56 8.85 -4.60
CA THR A 159 -11.17 7.51 -4.62
C THR A 159 -10.94 6.80 -5.97
N ARG A 160 -10.81 7.54 -7.08
CA ARG A 160 -10.46 6.95 -8.39
C ARG A 160 -9.13 6.20 -8.36
N ALA A 161 -8.16 6.66 -7.58
CA ALA A 161 -6.89 5.96 -7.42
C ALA A 161 -7.07 4.65 -6.65
N SER A 162 -8.02 4.61 -5.71
CA SER A 162 -8.40 3.38 -5.01
C SER A 162 -9.09 2.39 -5.93
N LEU A 163 -9.95 2.86 -6.84
CA LEU A 163 -10.60 2.01 -7.86
C LEU A 163 -9.56 1.43 -8.82
N LEU A 164 -8.57 2.22 -9.25
CA LEU A 164 -7.42 1.72 -10.02
C LEU A 164 -6.66 0.63 -9.26
N ALA A 165 -6.34 0.86 -7.99
CA ALA A 165 -5.64 -0.10 -7.15
C ALA A 165 -6.40 -1.44 -7.05
N ARG A 166 -7.72 -1.37 -6.88
CA ARG A 166 -8.59 -2.54 -6.77
C ARG A 166 -8.71 -3.29 -8.10
N ALA A 167 -8.83 -2.58 -9.22
CA ALA A 167 -8.94 -3.19 -10.54
C ALA A 167 -7.65 -3.95 -10.96
N LEU A 168 -6.48 -3.44 -10.56
CA LEU A 168 -5.19 -4.06 -10.86
C LEU A 168 -4.79 -5.16 -9.85
N GLY A 169 -5.54 -5.31 -8.75
CA GLY A 169 -5.17 -6.15 -7.61
C GLY A 169 -4.90 -7.61 -7.95
N GLU A 170 -5.69 -8.23 -8.83
CA GLU A 170 -5.49 -9.65 -9.19
C GLU A 170 -4.17 -9.90 -9.93
N GLN A 171 -3.73 -8.95 -10.76
CA GLN A 171 -2.45 -9.04 -11.48
C GLN A 171 -1.26 -8.73 -10.58
N GLN A 172 -1.49 -7.97 -9.51
CA GLN A 172 -0.51 -7.57 -8.52
C GLN A 172 -0.48 -8.52 -7.31
N SER A 173 -1.39 -9.48 -7.22
CA SER A 173 -1.62 -10.26 -6.00
C SER A 173 -1.82 -9.36 -4.76
N VAL A 174 -2.45 -8.19 -4.94
CA VAL A 174 -2.65 -7.17 -3.90
C VAL A 174 -4.12 -6.99 -3.61
N THR A 175 -4.44 -6.79 -2.33
CA THR A 175 -5.76 -6.39 -1.85
C THR A 175 -5.67 -5.12 -1.00
N TRP A 176 -6.74 -4.34 -1.02
CA TRP A 176 -6.96 -3.17 -0.18
C TRP A 176 -8.33 -3.30 0.48
N SER A 177 -8.46 -2.89 1.75
CA SER A 177 -9.74 -2.98 2.48
C SER A 177 -10.42 -1.63 2.70
N THR A 178 -9.68 -0.52 2.63
CA THR A 178 -10.17 0.82 2.94
C THR A 178 -9.39 1.88 2.15
N GLY A 179 -9.98 3.06 1.95
CA GLY A 179 -9.28 4.26 1.48
C GLY A 179 -8.75 5.13 2.64
N THR A 180 -8.87 4.67 3.89
CA THR A 180 -8.47 5.38 5.11
C THR A 180 -7.41 4.59 5.90
N HIS A 181 -7.27 4.83 7.21
CA HIS A 181 -6.30 4.18 8.07
C HIS A 181 -6.86 2.91 8.72
N THR A 182 -5.99 2.03 9.21
CA THR A 182 -6.39 0.87 10.02
C THR A 182 -5.71 0.88 11.40
N SER A 183 -6.28 0.10 12.33
CA SER A 183 -5.78 -0.02 13.71
C SER A 183 -4.62 -1.01 13.86
N THR A 184 -3.98 -1.42 12.77
CA THR A 184 -2.90 -2.42 12.79
C THR A 184 -1.77 -1.92 13.69
N PRO A 185 -1.35 -2.68 14.73
CA PRO A 185 -0.20 -2.30 15.53
C PRO A 185 1.03 -2.12 14.63
N VAL A 186 1.71 -1.01 14.78
CA VAL A 186 2.88 -0.66 13.96
C VAL A 186 4.16 -1.15 14.62
N GLU A 187 5.16 -1.43 13.80
CA GLU A 187 6.48 -1.83 14.27
C GLU A 187 7.25 -0.62 14.81
N LEU A 188 8.00 -0.84 15.89
CA LEU A 188 8.96 0.12 16.44
C LEU A 188 10.33 -0.54 16.47
N LEU A 189 11.29 0.11 15.81
CA LEU A 189 12.70 -0.26 15.82
C LEU A 189 13.47 0.77 16.62
N ALA A 190 14.21 0.32 17.65
CA ALA A 190 15.07 1.18 18.46
C ALA A 190 16.53 0.72 18.34
N LEU A 191 17.42 1.65 17.97
CA LEU A 191 18.85 1.43 17.84
C LEU A 191 19.62 2.44 18.69
N GLY A 192 20.61 1.98 19.45
CA GLY A 192 21.40 2.80 20.36
C GLY A 192 21.85 1.98 21.58
N PRO A 193 22.26 2.63 22.68
CA PRO A 193 22.69 1.94 23.88
C PRO A 193 21.58 1.07 24.48
N ASP A 194 21.94 -0.16 24.91
CA ASP A 194 21.01 -1.12 25.52
C ASP A 194 20.21 -0.55 26.70
N SER A 195 20.81 0.39 27.44
CA SER A 195 20.17 1.06 28.59
C SER A 195 18.92 1.84 28.22
N VAL A 196 18.80 2.30 26.97
CA VAL A 196 17.64 3.06 26.48
C VAL A 196 16.80 2.29 25.47
N THR A 197 17.40 1.42 24.64
CA THR A 197 16.63 0.61 23.68
C THR A 197 15.77 -0.45 24.38
N ALA A 198 16.21 -0.98 25.52
CA ALA A 198 15.43 -1.95 26.31
C ALA A 198 14.08 -1.40 26.81
N LEU A 199 13.91 -0.07 26.86
CA LEU A 199 12.67 0.59 27.26
C LEU A 199 11.54 0.49 26.21
N PHE A 200 11.87 0.04 24.99
CA PHE A 200 10.92 -0.10 23.88
C PHE A 200 10.54 -1.56 23.58
N ASN A 201 10.89 -2.51 24.45
CA ASN A 201 10.63 -3.92 24.21
C ASN A 201 9.19 -4.31 24.61
N GLY A 202 8.45 -4.90 23.68
CA GLY A 202 7.11 -5.46 23.90
C GLY A 202 5.99 -4.63 23.25
N LEU A 203 4.75 -4.91 23.66
CA LEU A 203 3.58 -4.18 23.17
C LEU A 203 3.44 -2.86 23.91
N MET A 204 3.34 -1.77 23.16
CA MET A 204 3.22 -0.41 23.69
C MET A 204 2.19 0.39 22.90
N HIS A 205 1.53 1.33 23.57
CA HIS A 205 0.79 2.39 22.90
C HIS A 205 1.72 3.57 22.52
N HIS A 206 1.43 4.31 21.45
CA HIS A 206 2.23 5.48 21.05
C HIS A 206 2.37 6.55 22.14
N ALA A 207 1.39 6.66 23.04
CA ALA A 207 1.50 7.54 24.21
C ALA A 207 2.65 7.11 25.14
N GLU A 208 2.86 5.81 25.33
CA GLU A 208 3.95 5.27 26.15
C GLU A 208 5.29 5.50 25.44
N VAL A 209 5.36 5.25 24.13
CA VAL A 209 6.56 5.56 23.31
C VAL A 209 6.95 7.03 23.47
N GLY A 210 5.99 7.95 23.35
CA GLY A 210 6.23 9.39 23.53
C GLY A 210 6.72 9.75 24.93
N GLN A 211 6.15 9.15 25.98
CA GLN A 211 6.60 9.37 27.37
C GLN A 211 8.01 8.84 27.59
N THR A 212 8.34 7.68 27.04
CA THR A 212 9.69 7.09 27.10
C THR A 212 10.71 7.99 26.40
N LEU A 213 10.40 8.53 25.22
CA LEU A 213 11.28 9.46 24.52
C LEU A 213 11.52 10.75 25.32
N LEU A 214 10.47 11.33 25.91
CA LEU A 214 10.59 12.53 26.76
C LEU A 214 11.49 12.28 27.98
N ARG A 215 11.37 11.10 28.61
CA ARG A 215 12.21 10.66 29.73
C ARG A 215 13.69 10.57 29.37
N ILE A 216 13.98 9.93 28.23
CA ILE A 216 15.35 9.78 27.71
C ILE A 216 15.98 11.15 27.43
N VAL A 217 15.27 12.03 26.71
CA VAL A 217 15.74 13.40 26.43
C VAL A 217 15.91 14.23 27.71
N GLY A 218 15.06 14.00 28.71
CA GLY A 218 15.14 14.64 30.03
C GLY A 218 16.23 14.09 30.96
N GLY A 219 16.99 13.08 30.55
CA GLY A 219 18.03 12.45 31.36
C GLY A 219 17.49 11.58 32.51
N GLN A 220 16.25 11.11 32.39
CA GLN A 220 15.59 10.24 33.36
C GLN A 220 15.23 8.89 32.71
N PRO A 221 16.20 7.98 32.49
CA PRO A 221 15.93 6.68 31.87
C PRO A 221 14.92 5.85 32.69
#